data_AF-A0A5C6CL13-F1
#
_entry.id   AF-A0A5C6CL13-F1
#
_cell.length_a   1.000
_cell.length_b   1.000
_cell.length_c   1.000
_cell.angle_alpha   90.00
_cell.angle_beta   90.00
_cell.angle_gamma   90.00
#
_symmetry.space_group_name_H-M   'P 1'
#
loop_
_entity.id
_entity.type
_entity.pdbx_description
1 polymer ?
#
loop_
_entity_poly.entity_id
_entity_poly.type
_entity_poly.pdbx_seq_one_letter_code
_entity_poly.pdbx_strand_id
1 'polypeptide(L)'
;MPEENWLVNLRDHHEGYITFEQYTKNLDQLSRNRTNTQEMVLSGPAREGLALLQGLLVCGCCGHRLTPRYQGNGGIYPTYQCNWRKREGLSTKACLTVQCPPLDGAIERRVLEVLSNDQIQLAIDAFDVVSHRHEQIDAQWKMRLQRAEYEAELAQRRYEQVDPSNRLVAVTLEQRWNDALIELQDVKDQIDRLQQQSRKLTSQQRDEVLELAKNLPKLWHNTTTAWKDKKRILQLLISDITVKKTESRVVLLQVRWQGGVCEELHVELPQSVAERWRHDEALIERVRDLARTLDDGQIADRFNDEGLNTNKGNAFTIKSIKWIRHRHDIPRADNRKAGELTVKELAKQLGVRIGVVYYWINKGLITGRRHNAGSPYLLAITPELEQELVKRVAQSTRIKPQ
;
A
#
# COMPACT_ATOMS: atom_id res chain seq x y z
N MET A 1 21.08 -22.85 -24.46
CA MET A 1 21.63 -21.81 -25.34
C MET A 1 20.49 -20.84 -25.68
N PRO A 2 20.67 -19.51 -25.53
CA PRO A 2 19.66 -18.52 -25.93
C PRO A 2 19.26 -18.72 -27.39
N GLU A 3 17.99 -18.48 -27.74
CA GLU A 3 17.48 -18.64 -29.12
C GLU A 3 18.26 -17.80 -30.13
N GLU A 4 18.73 -16.64 -29.70
CA GLU A 4 19.61 -15.70 -30.40
C GLU A 4 20.91 -16.34 -30.92
N ASN A 5 21.35 -17.42 -30.27
CA ASN A 5 22.59 -18.11 -30.60
C ASN A 5 22.35 -19.38 -31.43
N TRP A 6 21.11 -19.64 -31.86
CA TRP A 6 20.77 -20.83 -32.65
C TRP A 6 21.16 -20.60 -34.11
N LEU A 7 22.05 -21.45 -34.64
CA LEU A 7 22.47 -21.40 -36.05
C LEU A 7 21.38 -21.92 -37.01
N VAL A 8 20.53 -22.82 -36.52
CA VAL A 8 19.44 -23.46 -37.28
C VAL A 8 18.26 -23.70 -36.35
N ASN A 9 17.05 -23.33 -36.77
CA ASN A 9 15.80 -23.55 -36.03
C ASN A 9 14.78 -24.28 -36.92
N LEU A 10 14.79 -25.62 -36.88
CA LEU A 10 13.85 -26.46 -37.61
C LEU A 10 12.67 -26.83 -36.69
N ARG A 11 11.54 -26.16 -36.89
CA ARG A 11 10.31 -26.42 -36.13
C ARG A 11 9.70 -27.76 -36.54
N ASP A 12 9.18 -28.48 -35.54
CA ASP A 12 8.40 -29.71 -35.71
C ASP A 12 9.12 -30.84 -36.51
N HIS A 13 10.45 -30.83 -36.57
CA HIS A 13 11.24 -31.88 -37.22
C HIS A 13 11.14 -33.25 -36.50
N HIS A 14 10.89 -33.23 -35.19
CA HIS A 14 10.64 -34.40 -34.36
C HIS A 14 9.40 -34.18 -33.50
N GLU A 15 8.75 -35.26 -33.09
CA GLU A 15 7.63 -35.21 -32.15
C GLU A 15 8.12 -34.67 -30.79
N GLY A 16 7.66 -33.47 -30.43
CA GLY A 16 8.01 -32.80 -29.18
C GLY A 16 7.04 -33.14 -28.05
N TYR A 17 7.54 -33.17 -26.80
CA TYR A 17 6.69 -33.31 -25.60
C TYR A 17 5.70 -32.14 -25.41
N ILE A 18 6.04 -30.98 -25.95
CA ILE A 18 5.20 -29.78 -25.99
C ILE A 18 5.36 -29.12 -27.35
N THR A 19 4.34 -28.39 -27.79
CA THR A 19 4.41 -27.60 -29.03
C THR A 19 5.36 -26.41 -28.85
N PHE A 20 5.92 -25.91 -29.95
CA PHE A 20 6.75 -24.70 -29.93
C PHE A 20 5.98 -23.50 -29.35
N GLU A 21 4.69 -23.37 -29.69
CA GLU A 21 3.83 -22.32 -29.13
C GLU A 21 3.71 -22.41 -27.60
N GLN A 22 3.53 -23.63 -27.06
CA GLN A 22 3.47 -23.85 -25.62
C GLN A 22 4.81 -23.54 -24.95
N TYR A 23 5.93 -23.90 -25.59
CA TYR A 23 7.27 -23.56 -25.13
C TYR A 23 7.47 -22.04 -25.03
N THR A 24 7.15 -21.29 -26.09
CA THR A 24 7.27 -19.82 -26.10
C THR A 24 6.38 -19.17 -25.03
N LYS A 25 5.13 -19.63 -24.86
CA LYS A 25 4.23 -19.17 -23.79
C LYS A 25 4.82 -19.44 -22.39
N ASN A 26 5.40 -20.61 -22.18
CA ASN A 26 6.04 -20.96 -20.91
C ASN A 26 7.25 -20.06 -20.63
N LEU A 27 8.09 -19.77 -21.63
CA LEU A 27 9.23 -18.85 -21.48
C LEU A 27 8.78 -17.43 -21.14
N ASP A 28 7.75 -16.91 -21.81
CA ASP A 28 7.16 -15.60 -21.52
C ASP A 28 6.58 -15.56 -20.08
N GLN A 29 5.91 -16.62 -19.64
CA GLN A 29 5.44 -16.72 -18.26
C GLN A 29 6.59 -16.76 -17.25
N LEU A 30 7.66 -17.50 -17.53
CA LEU A 30 8.84 -17.56 -16.66
C LEU A 30 9.54 -16.21 -16.59
N SER A 31 9.63 -15.48 -17.71
CA SER A 31 10.22 -14.14 -17.76
C SER A 31 9.44 -13.17 -16.87
N ARG A 32 8.11 -13.13 -17.01
CA ARG A 32 7.19 -12.30 -16.20
C ARG A 32 7.16 -12.67 -14.72
N ASN A 33 7.56 -13.90 -14.37
CA ASN A 33 7.64 -14.34 -12.98
C ASN A 33 8.98 -14.00 -12.32
N ARG A 34 9.99 -13.51 -13.07
CA ARG A 34 11.29 -13.12 -12.50
C ARG A 34 11.10 -11.94 -11.56
N THR A 35 11.72 -12.02 -10.39
CA THR A 35 11.56 -11.01 -9.32
C THR A 35 12.79 -10.13 -9.10
N ASN A 36 13.81 -10.32 -9.95
CA ASN A 36 15.20 -9.87 -9.78
C ASN A 36 15.82 -9.18 -11.02
N THR A 37 15.06 -8.92 -12.09
CA THR A 37 15.55 -8.21 -13.29
C THR A 37 15.26 -6.70 -13.24
N GLN A 38 16.17 -5.91 -13.80
CA GLN A 38 16.19 -4.44 -13.71
C GLN A 38 15.10 -3.74 -14.56
N GLU A 39 14.62 -4.40 -15.63
CA GLU A 39 13.51 -3.93 -16.46
C GLU A 39 12.14 -4.37 -15.92
N MET A 40 12.08 -5.48 -15.15
CA MET A 40 10.86 -6.00 -14.52
C MET A 40 10.85 -5.76 -13.01
N VAL A 41 11.25 -4.56 -12.58
CA VAL A 41 11.27 -4.16 -11.15
C VAL A 41 9.90 -4.33 -10.47
N LEU A 42 8.83 -4.41 -11.26
CA LEU A 42 7.43 -4.38 -10.83
C LEU A 42 6.62 -5.63 -11.23
N SER A 43 7.03 -6.36 -12.26
CA SER A 43 6.33 -7.56 -12.73
C SER A 43 6.78 -8.78 -11.92
N GLY A 44 6.22 -8.94 -10.73
CA GLY A 44 6.30 -10.19 -9.97
C GLY A 44 4.98 -10.98 -10.08
N PRO A 45 4.99 -12.30 -9.86
CA PRO A 45 3.78 -13.11 -9.93
C PRO A 45 2.73 -12.59 -8.93
N ALA A 46 1.48 -12.46 -9.39
CA ALA A 46 0.35 -12.17 -8.52
C ALA A 46 0.22 -13.25 -7.43
N ARG A 47 0.28 -12.84 -6.15
CA ARG A 47 0.17 -13.71 -4.97
C ARG A 47 -1.12 -13.45 -4.20
N GLU A 48 -1.50 -14.37 -3.32
CA GLU A 48 -2.79 -14.42 -2.61
C GLU A 48 -3.00 -13.37 -1.51
N GLY A 49 -1.94 -12.66 -1.07
CA GLY A 49 -2.05 -11.73 0.05
C GLY A 49 -2.94 -10.50 -0.22
N LEU A 50 -3.41 -9.85 0.84
CA LEU A 50 -4.39 -8.74 0.79
C LEU A 50 -3.88 -7.44 0.16
N ALA A 51 -2.57 -7.27 -0.05
CA ALA A 51 -2.01 -6.06 -0.63
C ALA A 51 -2.24 -6.01 -2.15
N LEU A 52 -3.25 -5.27 -2.61
CA LEU A 52 -3.74 -5.28 -3.99
C LEU A 52 -2.70 -4.77 -5.00
N LEU A 53 -1.97 -3.71 -4.67
CA LEU A 53 -0.99 -3.05 -5.53
C LEU A 53 0.40 -3.65 -5.39
N GLN A 54 0.51 -4.86 -4.83
CA GLN A 54 1.76 -5.58 -4.76
C GLN A 54 2.37 -5.76 -6.16
N GLY A 55 3.62 -5.32 -6.30
CA GLY A 55 4.33 -5.36 -7.58
C GLY A 55 4.19 -4.08 -8.38
N LEU A 56 3.13 -3.27 -8.21
CA LEU A 56 2.94 -2.08 -9.05
C LEU A 56 3.59 -0.81 -8.50
N LEU A 57 3.91 -0.78 -7.20
CA LEU A 57 4.33 0.46 -6.53
C LEU A 57 5.84 0.72 -6.59
N VAL A 58 6.22 1.93 -7.02
CA VAL A 58 7.59 2.48 -7.01
C VAL A 58 7.70 3.61 -5.99
N CYS A 59 8.83 3.68 -5.28
CA CYS A 59 9.08 4.75 -4.31
C CYS A 59 9.55 6.02 -5.03
N GLY A 60 8.80 7.11 -4.90
CA GLY A 60 9.20 8.41 -5.45
C GLY A 60 10.45 9.03 -4.81
N CYS A 61 10.95 8.50 -3.69
CA CYS A 61 12.15 8.99 -3.01
C CYS A 61 13.45 8.30 -3.48
N CYS A 62 13.38 7.03 -3.90
CA CYS A 62 14.57 6.25 -4.27
C CYS A 62 14.41 5.38 -5.52
N GLY A 63 13.27 5.44 -6.22
CA GLY A 63 13.01 4.69 -7.45
C GLY A 63 12.87 3.18 -7.31
N HIS A 64 12.90 2.64 -6.08
CA HIS A 64 12.82 1.20 -5.84
C HIS A 64 11.40 0.77 -5.48
N ARG A 65 11.06 -0.49 -5.76
CA ARG A 65 9.75 -1.06 -5.46
C ARG A 65 9.39 -1.00 -3.98
N LEU A 66 8.11 -0.73 -3.69
CA LEU A 66 7.56 -0.95 -2.36
C LEU A 66 7.24 -2.44 -2.21
N THR A 67 7.41 -2.95 -0.99
CA THR A 67 7.03 -4.33 -0.65
C THR A 67 5.93 -4.32 0.41
N PRO A 68 4.97 -5.26 0.35
CA PRO A 68 3.98 -5.39 1.40
C PRO A 68 4.62 -5.87 2.70
N ARG A 69 4.08 -5.40 3.82
CA ARG A 69 4.36 -5.83 5.18
C ARG A 69 3.03 -6.05 5.88
N TYR A 70 2.81 -7.27 6.32
CA TYR A 70 1.63 -7.66 7.07
C TYR A 70 1.93 -7.50 8.55
N GLN A 71 1.16 -6.65 9.24
CA GLN A 71 1.32 -6.34 10.65
C GLN A 71 0.14 -6.85 11.48
N GLY A 72 0.28 -6.76 12.81
CA GLY A 72 -0.73 -7.15 13.79
C GLY A 72 -0.72 -8.64 14.13
N ASN A 73 -1.45 -9.00 15.18
CA ASN A 73 -1.64 -10.39 15.59
C ASN A 73 -2.55 -11.09 14.57
N GLY A 74 -1.95 -11.88 13.68
CA GLY A 74 -2.64 -12.56 12.58
C GLY A 74 -2.32 -12.04 11.17
N GLY A 75 -1.52 -10.97 11.02
CA GLY A 75 -1.05 -10.51 9.70
C GLY A 75 -2.12 -9.92 8.78
N ILE A 76 -3.23 -9.41 9.33
CA ILE A 76 -4.39 -8.95 8.55
C ILE A 76 -4.27 -7.47 8.14
N TYR A 77 -3.25 -6.75 8.65
CA TYR A 77 -3.07 -5.32 8.40
C TYR A 77 -1.90 -5.07 7.43
N PRO A 78 -2.14 -5.06 6.10
CA PRO A 78 -1.10 -4.82 5.12
C PRO A 78 -0.70 -3.34 5.06
N THR A 79 0.60 -3.11 4.94
CA THR A 79 1.22 -1.80 4.69
C THR A 79 2.22 -1.93 3.54
N TYR A 80 2.33 -0.92 2.69
CA TYR A 80 3.40 -0.84 1.70
C TYR A 80 4.60 -0.13 2.31
N GLN A 81 5.77 -0.72 2.16
CA GLN A 81 7.01 -0.20 2.70
C GLN A 81 8.13 -0.22 1.66
N CYS A 82 8.77 0.94 1.47
CA CYS A 82 10.06 1.03 0.80
C CYS A 82 11.18 0.96 1.85
N ASN A 83 11.78 -0.22 2.01
CA ASN A 83 12.87 -0.45 2.96
C ASN A 83 14.20 -0.79 2.27
N TRP A 84 14.36 -0.51 0.97
CA TRP A 84 15.57 -0.84 0.23
C TRP A 84 16.82 -0.21 0.86
N ARG A 85 16.87 1.12 1.01
CA ARG A 85 18.01 1.82 1.67
C ARG A 85 18.32 1.29 3.07
N LYS A 86 17.28 0.84 3.80
CA LYS A 86 17.46 0.23 5.13
C LYS A 86 18.13 -1.14 5.06
N ARG A 87 17.74 -1.98 4.09
CA ARG A 87 18.36 -3.31 3.88
C ARG A 87 19.82 -3.19 3.44
N GLU A 88 20.12 -2.21 2.61
CA GLU A 88 21.48 -1.93 2.14
C GLU A 88 22.35 -1.17 3.16
N GLY A 89 21.86 -0.91 4.38
CA GLY A 89 22.62 -0.18 5.40
C GLY A 89 22.80 1.32 5.14
N LEU A 90 22.22 1.86 4.07
CA LEU A 90 22.30 3.29 3.69
C LEU A 90 21.41 4.21 4.55
N SER A 91 20.50 3.65 5.35
CA SER A 91 19.60 4.39 6.23
C SER A 91 19.12 3.51 7.38
N THR A 92 18.87 4.09 8.56
CA THR A 92 18.22 3.38 9.67
C THR A 92 16.70 3.28 9.52
N LYS A 93 16.11 4.15 8.68
CA LYS A 93 14.66 4.29 8.46
C LYS A 93 14.26 3.88 7.03
N ALA A 94 13.04 3.39 6.89
CA ALA A 94 12.41 3.16 5.58
C ALA A 94 12.19 4.51 4.86
N CYS A 95 12.30 4.54 3.53
CA CYS A 95 12.01 5.75 2.75
C CYS A 95 10.56 6.19 2.91
N LEU A 96 9.66 5.21 2.97
CA LEU A 96 8.21 5.38 2.98
C LEU A 96 7.57 4.17 3.64
N THR A 97 6.55 4.43 4.46
CA THR A 97 5.58 3.44 4.93
C THR A 97 4.18 4.04 4.81
N VAL A 98 3.26 3.30 4.19
CA VAL A 98 1.87 3.73 3.95
C VAL A 98 0.91 2.55 4.11
N GLN A 99 -0.32 2.80 4.57
CA GLN A 99 -1.35 1.77 4.68
C GLN A 99 -1.86 1.36 3.30
N CYS A 100 -2.15 0.07 3.10
CA CYS A 100 -2.67 -0.41 1.81
C CYS A 100 -4.10 0.07 1.52
N PRO A 101 -5.09 -0.02 2.44
CA PRO A 101 -6.50 0.20 2.08
C PRO A 101 -6.81 1.55 1.41
N PRO A 102 -6.26 2.70 1.84
CA PRO A 102 -6.51 3.97 1.17
C PRO A 102 -6.01 3.99 -0.29
N LEU A 103 -4.82 3.42 -0.52
CA LEU A 103 -4.21 3.37 -1.85
C LEU A 103 -4.92 2.37 -2.75
N ASP A 104 -5.16 1.16 -2.22
CA ASP A 104 -5.84 0.09 -2.92
C ASP A 104 -7.24 0.56 -3.36
N GLY A 105 -8.00 1.19 -2.47
CA GLY A 105 -9.34 1.71 -2.78
C GLY A 105 -9.35 2.90 -3.74
N ALA A 106 -8.28 3.71 -3.79
CA ALA A 106 -8.17 4.79 -4.78
C ALA A 106 -7.93 4.23 -6.19
N ILE A 107 -6.99 3.29 -6.32
CA ILE A 107 -6.68 2.64 -7.61
C ILE A 107 -7.82 1.75 -8.07
N GLU A 108 -8.45 0.99 -7.16
CA GLU A 108 -9.61 0.16 -7.47
C GLU A 108 -10.73 0.99 -8.11
N ARG A 109 -11.13 2.10 -7.47
CA ARG A 109 -12.15 2.98 -8.03
C ARG A 109 -11.75 3.49 -9.41
N ARG A 110 -10.52 3.97 -9.54
CA ARG A 110 -10.05 4.53 -10.82
C ARG A 110 -10.02 3.50 -11.95
N VAL A 111 -9.59 2.27 -11.66
CA VAL A 111 -9.58 1.18 -12.64
C VAL A 111 -10.99 0.79 -13.04
N LEU A 112 -11.93 0.69 -12.09
CA LEU A 112 -13.32 0.39 -12.40
C LEU A 112 -14.00 1.52 -13.21
N GLU A 113 -13.62 2.78 -12.99
CA GLU A 113 -14.06 3.92 -13.82
C GLU A 113 -13.54 3.81 -15.26
N VAL A 114 -12.26 3.50 -15.43
CA VAL A 114 -11.63 3.35 -16.76
C VAL A 114 -12.18 2.13 -17.51
N LEU A 115 -12.56 1.07 -16.80
CA LEU A 115 -13.20 -0.12 -17.37
C LEU A 115 -14.72 -0.02 -17.45
N SER A 116 -15.29 1.18 -17.31
CA SER A 116 -16.71 1.39 -17.56
C SER A 116 -17.03 1.13 -19.04
N ASN A 117 -18.27 0.69 -19.30
CA ASN A 117 -18.71 0.34 -20.66
C ASN A 117 -18.49 1.49 -21.66
N ASP A 118 -18.78 2.73 -21.25
CA ASP A 118 -18.65 3.89 -22.14
C ASP A 118 -17.19 4.13 -22.54
N GLN A 119 -16.25 3.96 -21.60
CA GLN A 119 -14.82 4.11 -21.87
C GLN A 119 -14.28 2.97 -22.73
N ILE A 120 -14.75 1.75 -22.52
CA ILE A 120 -14.36 0.59 -23.34
C ILE A 120 -14.93 0.70 -24.74
N GLN A 121 -16.17 1.19 -24.90
CA GLN A 121 -16.74 1.44 -26.23
C GLN A 121 -15.90 2.45 -27.01
N LEU A 122 -15.54 3.58 -26.38
CA LEU A 122 -14.64 4.57 -26.99
C LEU A 122 -13.28 3.96 -27.39
N ALA A 123 -12.74 3.07 -26.56
CA ALA A 123 -11.50 2.36 -26.86
C ALA A 123 -11.63 1.39 -28.05
N ILE A 124 -12.77 0.69 -28.16
CA ILE A 124 -13.08 -0.18 -29.30
C ILE A 124 -13.22 0.66 -30.58
N ASP A 125 -13.91 1.78 -30.52
CA ASP A 125 -14.08 2.67 -31.68
C ASP A 125 -12.73 3.24 -32.14
N ALA A 126 -11.87 3.64 -31.21
CA ALA A 126 -10.51 4.08 -31.52
C ALA A 126 -9.66 2.94 -32.12
N PHE A 127 -9.83 1.72 -31.61
CA PHE A 127 -9.17 0.53 -32.15
C PHE A 127 -9.62 0.22 -33.58
N ASP A 128 -10.88 0.45 -33.93
CA ASP A 128 -11.38 0.30 -35.30
C ASP A 128 -10.73 1.26 -36.28
N VAL A 129 -10.52 2.51 -35.87
CA VAL A 129 -9.79 3.50 -36.69
C VAL A 129 -8.36 3.04 -36.98
N VAL A 130 -7.67 2.48 -35.96
CA VAL A 130 -6.31 1.94 -36.13
C VAL A 130 -6.32 0.69 -37.00
N SER A 131 -7.28 -0.21 -36.79
CA SER A 131 -7.43 -1.44 -37.56
C SER A 131 -7.68 -1.15 -39.04
N HIS A 132 -8.50 -0.15 -39.35
CA HIS A 132 -8.76 0.24 -40.73
C HIS A 132 -7.52 0.83 -41.42
N ARG A 133 -6.67 1.56 -40.69
CA ARG A 133 -5.36 2.01 -41.21
C ARG A 133 -4.42 0.83 -41.50
N HIS A 134 -4.43 -0.20 -40.64
CA HIS A 134 -3.66 -1.41 -40.90
C HIS A 134 -4.13 -2.14 -42.16
N GLU A 135 -5.44 -2.20 -42.43
CA GLU A 135 -5.95 -2.82 -43.67
C GLU A 135 -5.49 -2.10 -44.95
N GLN A 136 -5.36 -0.76 -44.90
CA GLN A 136 -4.81 0.01 -46.02
C GLN A 136 -3.31 -0.30 -46.23
N ILE A 137 -2.57 -0.46 -45.14
CA ILE A 137 -1.16 -0.88 -45.16
C ILE A 137 -1.05 -2.30 -45.71
N ASP A 138 -1.92 -3.23 -45.31
CA ASP A 138 -1.96 -4.61 -45.80
C ASP A 138 -2.13 -4.66 -47.33
N ALA A 139 -2.95 -3.78 -47.91
CA ALA A 139 -3.12 -3.71 -49.36
C ALA A 139 -1.82 -3.31 -50.09
N GLN A 140 -1.05 -2.36 -49.54
CA GLN A 140 0.24 -1.97 -50.10
C GLN A 140 1.27 -3.10 -50.01
N TRP A 141 1.29 -3.84 -48.90
CA TRP A 141 2.15 -5.01 -48.74
C TRP A 141 1.79 -6.14 -49.68
N LYS A 142 0.49 -6.39 -49.92
CA LYS A 142 0.04 -7.36 -50.93
C LYS A 142 0.55 -7.01 -52.32
N MET A 143 0.48 -5.74 -52.73
CA MET A 143 1.01 -5.29 -54.02
C MET A 143 2.53 -5.47 -54.09
N ARG A 144 3.25 -5.18 -53.00
CA ARG A 144 4.71 -5.36 -52.92
C ARG A 144 5.11 -6.83 -53.02
N LEU A 145 4.37 -7.73 -52.36
CA LEU A 145 4.57 -9.17 -52.46
C LEU A 145 4.37 -9.66 -53.90
N GLN A 146 3.24 -9.30 -54.52
CA GLN A 146 2.94 -9.68 -55.91
C GLN A 146 4.03 -9.22 -56.89
N ARG A 147 4.57 -8.01 -56.68
CA ARG A 147 5.67 -7.49 -57.49
C ARG A 147 6.96 -8.30 -57.31
N ALA A 148 7.34 -8.60 -56.08
CA ALA A 148 8.53 -9.39 -55.78
C ALA A 148 8.41 -10.83 -56.32
N GLU A 149 7.23 -11.44 -56.21
CA GLU A 149 6.93 -12.77 -56.79
C GLU A 149 7.09 -12.75 -58.31
N TYR A 150 6.51 -11.74 -58.97
CA TYR A 150 6.64 -11.58 -60.42
C TYR A 150 8.09 -11.35 -60.87
N GLU A 151 8.84 -10.49 -60.17
CA GLU A 151 10.24 -10.21 -60.49
C GLU A 151 11.14 -11.45 -60.31
N ALA A 152 10.92 -12.24 -59.25
CA ALA A 152 11.60 -13.51 -59.04
C ALA A 152 11.28 -14.54 -60.14
N GLU A 153 10.01 -14.71 -60.50
CA GLU A 153 9.60 -15.59 -61.61
C GLU A 153 10.18 -15.14 -62.95
N LEU A 154 10.18 -13.84 -63.23
CA LEU A 154 10.72 -13.30 -64.48
C LEU A 154 12.24 -13.50 -64.56
N ALA A 155 12.95 -13.28 -63.45
CA ALA A 155 14.39 -13.52 -63.36
C ALA A 155 14.72 -15.01 -63.57
N GLN A 156 13.93 -15.91 -62.98
CA GLN A 156 14.04 -17.36 -63.19
C GLN A 156 13.88 -17.72 -64.66
N ARG A 157 12.79 -17.29 -65.31
CA ARG A 157 12.53 -17.61 -66.73
C ARG A 157 13.63 -17.09 -67.64
N ARG A 158 14.18 -15.90 -67.35
CA ARG A 158 15.30 -15.33 -68.12
C ARG A 158 16.58 -16.16 -67.96
N TYR A 159 16.87 -16.62 -66.75
CA TYR A 159 18.00 -17.51 -66.49
C TYR A 159 17.83 -18.85 -67.21
N GLU A 160 16.65 -19.47 -67.13
CA GLU A 160 16.37 -20.76 -67.77
C GLU A 160 16.42 -20.72 -69.31
N GLN A 161 16.18 -19.55 -69.93
CA GLN A 161 16.19 -19.36 -71.38
C GLN A 161 17.57 -19.01 -71.95
N VAL A 162 18.59 -18.74 -71.12
CA VAL A 162 19.92 -18.37 -71.62
C VAL A 162 20.64 -19.59 -72.19
N ASP A 163 21.32 -19.42 -73.32
CA ASP A 163 22.21 -20.47 -73.85
C ASP A 163 23.39 -20.70 -72.87
N PRO A 164 23.65 -21.93 -72.41
CA PRO A 164 24.73 -22.24 -71.48
C PRO A 164 26.13 -21.84 -71.97
N SER A 165 26.33 -21.73 -73.29
CA SER A 165 27.59 -21.25 -73.88
C SER A 165 27.89 -19.78 -73.54
N ASN A 166 26.86 -18.98 -73.25
CA ASN A 166 26.98 -17.57 -72.84
C ASN A 166 27.22 -17.44 -71.33
N ARG A 167 28.33 -18.02 -70.85
CA ARG A 167 28.65 -18.17 -69.42
C ARG A 167 28.56 -16.88 -68.60
N LEU A 168 29.06 -15.75 -69.13
CA LEU A 168 29.02 -14.46 -68.42
C LEU A 168 27.59 -13.93 -68.23
N VAL A 169 26.72 -14.15 -69.23
CA VAL A 169 25.30 -13.76 -69.18
C VAL A 169 24.56 -14.65 -68.20
N ALA A 170 24.82 -15.96 -68.23
CA ALA A 170 24.21 -16.92 -67.30
C ALA A 170 24.53 -16.58 -65.83
N VAL A 171 25.80 -16.29 -65.51
CA VAL A 171 26.21 -15.88 -64.14
C VAL A 171 25.51 -14.59 -63.71
N THR A 172 25.36 -13.62 -64.60
CA THR A 172 24.68 -12.36 -64.28
C THR A 172 23.18 -12.56 -64.05
N LEU A 173 22.54 -13.45 -64.83
CA LEU A 173 21.12 -13.78 -64.67
C LEU A 173 20.87 -14.62 -63.41
N GLU A 174 21.78 -15.53 -63.07
CA GLU A 174 21.76 -16.28 -61.80
C GLU A 174 21.84 -15.34 -60.60
N GLN A 175 22.78 -14.38 -60.62
CA GLN A 175 22.88 -13.37 -59.56
C GLN A 175 21.58 -12.57 -59.43
N ARG A 176 21.01 -12.09 -60.54
CA ARG A 176 19.73 -11.36 -60.52
C ARG A 176 18.56 -12.20 -60.01
N TRP A 177 18.55 -13.50 -60.29
CA TRP A 177 17.54 -14.40 -59.76
C TRP A 177 17.72 -14.60 -58.26
N ASN A 178 18.94 -14.82 -57.78
CA ASN A 178 19.25 -14.90 -56.36
C ASN A 178 18.87 -13.61 -55.61
N ASP A 179 19.20 -12.44 -56.16
CA ASP A 179 18.83 -11.14 -55.58
C ASP A 179 17.30 -11.00 -55.46
N ALA A 180 16.57 -11.35 -56.52
CA ALA A 180 15.09 -11.32 -56.51
C ALA A 180 14.47 -12.31 -55.52
N LEU A 181 15.09 -13.49 -55.32
CA LEU A 181 14.66 -14.46 -54.31
C LEU A 181 14.89 -13.95 -52.89
N ILE A 182 16.02 -13.26 -52.63
CA ILE A 182 16.29 -12.63 -51.34
C ILE A 182 15.27 -11.52 -51.07
N GLU A 183 15.01 -10.65 -52.05
CA GLU A 183 14.00 -9.58 -51.89
C GLU A 183 12.59 -10.14 -51.65
N LEU A 184 12.21 -11.22 -52.33
CA LEU A 184 10.94 -11.90 -52.10
C LEU A 184 10.85 -12.45 -50.67
N GLN A 185 11.92 -13.07 -50.18
CA GLN A 185 11.97 -13.58 -48.81
C GLN A 185 11.91 -12.44 -47.78
N ASP A 186 12.64 -11.35 -48.01
CA ASP A 186 12.61 -10.17 -47.14
C ASP A 186 11.20 -9.56 -47.04
N VAL A 187 10.48 -9.48 -48.17
CA VAL A 187 9.09 -8.99 -48.19
C VAL A 187 8.17 -9.93 -47.42
N LYS A 188 8.32 -11.26 -47.58
CA LYS A 188 7.55 -12.26 -46.81
C LYS A 188 7.81 -12.14 -45.31
N ASP A 189 9.08 -12.05 -44.90
CA ASP A 189 9.47 -11.90 -43.50
C ASP A 189 8.96 -10.59 -42.88
N GLN A 190 8.86 -9.51 -43.66
CA GLN A 190 8.28 -8.24 -43.21
C GLN A 190 6.76 -8.35 -43.04
N ILE A 191 6.07 -9.01 -43.97
CA ILE A 191 4.62 -9.26 -43.87
C ILE A 191 4.32 -10.14 -42.66
N ASP A 192 5.07 -11.21 -42.45
CA ASP A 192 4.88 -12.11 -41.30
C ASP A 192 5.06 -11.36 -39.98
N ARG A 193 6.07 -10.48 -39.88
CA ARG A 193 6.27 -9.62 -38.70
C ARG A 193 5.08 -8.68 -38.46
N LEU A 194 4.54 -8.07 -39.51
CA LEU A 194 3.38 -7.18 -39.41
C LEU A 194 2.10 -7.93 -39.02
N GLN A 195 1.89 -9.12 -39.59
CA GLN A 195 0.74 -9.97 -39.25
C GLN A 195 0.81 -10.46 -37.80
N GLN A 196 1.99 -10.81 -37.30
CA GLN A 196 2.19 -11.17 -35.89
C GLN A 196 1.89 -10.00 -34.94
N GLN A 197 2.07 -8.76 -35.39
CA GLN A 197 1.77 -7.55 -34.61
C GLN A 197 0.29 -7.12 -34.73
N SER A 198 -0.35 -7.37 -35.87
CA SER A 198 -1.75 -7.05 -36.13
C SER A 198 -2.69 -8.08 -35.49
N ARG A 199 -3.12 -7.82 -34.26
CA ARG A 199 -4.28 -8.52 -33.68
C ARG A 199 -5.56 -7.89 -34.23
N LYS A 200 -6.42 -8.67 -34.90
CA LYS A 200 -7.77 -8.22 -35.26
C LYS A 200 -8.76 -8.70 -34.20
N LEU A 201 -9.59 -7.78 -33.69
CA LEU A 201 -10.69 -8.11 -32.79
C LEU A 201 -11.93 -8.47 -33.62
N THR A 202 -12.43 -9.70 -33.47
CA THR A 202 -13.70 -10.12 -34.08
C THR A 202 -14.89 -9.45 -33.40
N SER A 203 -16.04 -9.38 -34.07
CA SER A 203 -17.28 -8.85 -33.46
C SER A 203 -17.64 -9.59 -32.17
N GLN A 204 -17.55 -10.92 -32.18
CA GLN A 204 -17.78 -11.75 -31.00
C GLN A 204 -16.85 -11.38 -29.84
N GLN A 205 -15.55 -11.19 -30.10
CA GLN A 205 -14.60 -10.80 -29.05
C GLN A 205 -14.91 -9.42 -28.47
N ARG A 206 -15.46 -8.49 -29.27
CA ARG A 206 -15.88 -7.17 -28.79
C ARG A 206 -17.06 -7.29 -27.84
N ASP A 207 -18.07 -8.05 -28.22
CA ASP A 207 -19.26 -8.28 -27.41
C ASP A 207 -18.88 -8.96 -26.08
N GLU A 208 -17.99 -9.94 -26.12
CA GLU A 208 -17.43 -10.60 -24.93
C GLU A 208 -16.70 -9.61 -24.01
N VAL A 209 -15.87 -8.71 -24.56
CA VAL A 209 -15.15 -7.69 -23.78
C VAL A 209 -16.12 -6.70 -23.12
N LEU A 210 -17.14 -6.24 -23.84
CA LEU A 210 -18.17 -5.34 -23.30
C LEU A 210 -19.01 -6.01 -22.21
N GLU A 211 -19.35 -7.29 -22.39
CA GLU A 211 -20.06 -8.04 -21.37
C GLU A 211 -19.20 -8.25 -20.11
N LEU A 212 -17.92 -8.56 -20.28
CA LEU A 212 -16.96 -8.67 -19.17
C LEU A 212 -16.82 -7.34 -18.42
N ALA A 213 -16.70 -6.22 -19.14
CA ALA A 213 -16.64 -4.88 -18.56
C ALA A 213 -17.85 -4.58 -17.68
N LYS A 214 -19.05 -4.86 -18.19
CA LYS A 214 -20.32 -4.65 -17.47
C LYS A 214 -20.41 -5.46 -16.18
N ASN A 215 -19.89 -6.69 -16.20
CA ASN A 215 -19.95 -7.60 -15.07
C ASN A 215 -18.78 -7.45 -14.08
N LEU A 216 -17.68 -6.81 -14.49
CA LEU A 216 -16.46 -6.72 -13.71
C LEU A 216 -16.65 -6.08 -12.34
N PRO A 217 -17.38 -4.94 -12.15
CA PRO A 217 -17.57 -4.38 -10.81
C PRO A 217 -18.26 -5.37 -9.85
N LYS A 218 -19.25 -6.13 -10.33
CA LYS A 218 -19.95 -7.14 -9.53
C LYS A 218 -19.02 -8.29 -9.15
N LEU A 219 -18.23 -8.78 -10.10
CA LEU A 219 -17.23 -9.82 -9.84
C LEU A 219 -16.15 -9.31 -8.88
N TRP A 220 -15.66 -8.08 -9.07
CA TRP A 220 -14.62 -7.49 -8.25
C TRP A 220 -14.99 -7.45 -6.76
N HIS A 221 -16.23 -7.09 -6.44
CA HIS A 221 -16.70 -7.02 -5.06
C HIS A 221 -17.23 -8.36 -4.49
N ASN A 222 -17.26 -9.42 -5.30
CA ASN A 222 -17.67 -10.74 -4.82
C ASN A 222 -16.61 -11.32 -3.86
N THR A 223 -17.08 -11.92 -2.76
CA THR A 223 -16.22 -12.55 -1.74
C THR A 223 -15.50 -13.79 -2.27
N THR A 224 -16.01 -14.44 -3.31
CA THR A 224 -15.37 -15.60 -3.95
C THR A 224 -14.23 -15.21 -4.89
N THR A 225 -14.12 -13.94 -5.28
CA THR A 225 -13.09 -13.48 -6.21
C THR A 225 -11.76 -13.33 -5.50
N ALA A 226 -10.80 -14.18 -5.89
CA ALA A 226 -9.49 -14.23 -5.27
C ALA A 226 -8.69 -12.93 -5.49
N TRP A 227 -7.95 -12.51 -4.47
CA TRP A 227 -7.02 -11.37 -4.54
C TRP A 227 -5.98 -11.51 -5.66
N LYS A 228 -5.58 -12.74 -5.96
CA LYS A 228 -4.65 -13.06 -7.04
C LYS A 228 -5.19 -12.62 -8.41
N ASP A 229 -6.48 -12.80 -8.65
CA ASP A 229 -7.09 -12.46 -9.95
C ASP A 229 -7.30 -10.96 -10.08
N LYS A 230 -7.69 -10.28 -8.98
CA LYS A 230 -7.73 -8.81 -8.92
C LYS A 230 -6.38 -8.19 -9.29
N LYS A 231 -5.29 -8.72 -8.72
CA LYS A 231 -3.92 -8.28 -9.03
C LYS A 231 -3.55 -8.48 -10.50
N ARG A 232 -3.91 -9.62 -11.08
CA ARG A 232 -3.65 -9.91 -12.51
C ARG A 232 -4.33 -8.88 -13.39
N ILE A 233 -5.59 -8.55 -13.09
CA ILE A 233 -6.33 -7.52 -13.83
C ILE A 233 -5.60 -6.17 -13.73
N LEU A 234 -5.15 -5.76 -12.54
CA LEU A 234 -4.39 -4.51 -12.41
C LEU A 234 -3.08 -4.52 -13.21
N GLN A 235 -2.34 -5.63 -13.20
CA GLN A 235 -1.09 -5.77 -13.95
C GLN A 235 -1.28 -5.70 -15.47
N LEU A 236 -2.48 -6.03 -15.98
CA LEU A 236 -2.82 -5.88 -17.40
C LEU A 236 -3.06 -4.43 -17.81
N LEU A 237 -3.41 -3.55 -16.87
CA LEU A 237 -3.84 -2.18 -17.16
C LEU A 237 -2.80 -1.14 -16.76
N ILE A 238 -2.08 -1.41 -15.68
CA ILE A 238 -1.15 -0.49 -15.05
C ILE A 238 0.27 -1.02 -15.24
N SER A 239 1.15 -0.18 -15.79
CA SER A 239 2.59 -0.47 -15.86
C SER A 239 3.25 -0.27 -14.50
N ASP A 240 3.05 0.90 -13.89
CA ASP A 240 3.54 1.21 -12.55
C ASP A 240 2.77 2.34 -11.87
N ILE A 241 3.01 2.49 -10.57
CA ILE A 241 2.48 3.57 -9.75
C ILE A 241 3.62 4.13 -8.90
N THR A 242 4.03 5.35 -9.18
CA THR A 242 5.01 6.05 -8.34
C THR A 242 4.32 6.70 -7.15
N VAL A 243 4.79 6.37 -5.95
CA VAL A 243 4.21 6.79 -4.67
C VAL A 243 5.08 7.86 -4.01
N LYS A 244 4.50 9.03 -3.77
CA LYS A 244 5.12 10.13 -3.01
C LYS A 244 4.23 10.51 -1.84
N LYS A 245 4.80 10.51 -0.63
CA LYS A 245 4.09 10.95 0.57
C LYS A 245 4.40 12.41 0.83
N THR A 246 3.36 13.23 0.92
CA THR A 246 3.46 14.64 1.28
C THR A 246 3.36 14.81 2.80
N GLU A 247 3.68 16.02 3.29
CA GLU A 247 3.61 16.34 4.72
C GLU A 247 2.17 16.43 5.25
N SER A 248 1.20 16.71 4.37
CA SER A 248 -0.20 17.01 4.70
C SER A 248 -1.12 15.78 4.82
N ARG A 249 -0.60 14.62 5.24
CA ARG A 249 -1.33 13.32 5.25
C ARG A 249 -1.87 12.89 3.88
N VAL A 250 -1.41 13.50 2.80
CA VAL A 250 -1.80 13.13 1.43
C VAL A 250 -0.68 12.30 0.80
N VAL A 251 -1.06 11.27 0.06
CA VAL A 251 -0.18 10.49 -0.79
C VAL A 251 -0.54 10.77 -2.24
N LEU A 252 0.45 11.20 -3.01
CA LEU A 252 0.37 11.34 -4.45
C LEU A 252 0.72 9.98 -5.08
N LEU A 253 -0.20 9.47 -5.90
CA LEU A 253 0.00 8.31 -6.75
C LEU A 253 0.08 8.78 -8.20
N GLN A 254 1.24 8.63 -8.82
CA GLN A 254 1.43 8.88 -10.24
C GLN A 254 1.30 7.53 -10.97
N VAL A 255 0.14 7.30 -11.59
CA VAL A 255 -0.21 6.05 -12.27
C VAL A 255 0.24 6.13 -13.72
N ARG A 256 1.02 5.16 -14.17
CA ARG A 256 1.36 4.97 -15.58
C ARG A 256 0.62 3.75 -16.12
N TRP A 257 -0.28 3.98 -17.07
CA TRP A 257 -1.05 2.95 -17.74
C TRP A 257 -0.20 2.23 -18.80
N GLN A 258 -0.59 1.01 -19.17
CA GLN A 258 0.11 0.24 -20.22
C GLN A 258 0.09 0.94 -21.60
N GLY A 259 -0.89 1.84 -21.83
CA GLY A 259 -0.92 2.72 -23.00
C GLY A 259 0.02 3.92 -22.95
N GLY A 260 0.85 4.06 -21.91
CA GLY A 260 1.81 5.16 -21.74
C GLY A 260 1.22 6.45 -21.15
N VAL A 261 -0.11 6.55 -21.03
CA VAL A 261 -0.79 7.67 -20.36
C VAL A 261 -0.40 7.70 -18.88
N CYS A 262 -0.15 8.90 -18.36
CA CYS A 262 0.13 9.13 -16.95
C CYS A 262 -0.99 9.96 -16.30
N GLU A 263 -1.35 9.60 -15.08
CA GLU A 263 -2.38 10.28 -14.29
C GLU A 263 -1.92 10.46 -12.83
N GLU A 264 -2.39 11.50 -12.17
CA GLU A 264 -2.11 11.76 -10.75
C GLU A 264 -3.36 11.61 -9.90
N LEU A 265 -3.27 10.80 -8.84
CA LEU A 265 -4.32 10.64 -7.83
C LEU A 265 -3.81 11.12 -6.46
N HIS A 266 -4.62 11.94 -5.80
CA HIS A 266 -4.37 12.39 -4.44
C HIS A 266 -5.19 11.54 -3.46
N VAL A 267 -4.50 10.88 -2.54
CA VAL A 267 -5.12 9.96 -1.57
C VAL A 267 -4.90 10.49 -0.17
N GLU A 268 -5.99 10.85 0.51
CA GLU A 268 -5.95 11.21 1.92
C GLU A 268 -5.73 9.97 2.79
N LEU A 269 -4.74 10.04 3.68
CA LEU A 269 -4.50 9.01 4.67
C LEU A 269 -5.36 9.24 5.91
N PRO A 270 -5.86 8.16 6.54
CA PRO A 270 -6.50 8.26 7.83
C PRO A 270 -5.55 8.87 8.85
N GLN A 271 -6.11 9.55 9.85
CA GLN A 271 -5.35 10.04 11.01
C GLN A 271 -4.56 8.89 11.65
N SER A 272 -3.41 9.23 12.23
CA SER A 272 -2.64 8.24 12.96
C SER A 272 -3.50 7.66 14.08
N VAL A 273 -3.27 6.38 14.43
CA VAL A 273 -4.01 5.72 15.51
C VAL A 273 -3.94 6.53 16.83
N ALA A 274 -2.79 7.16 17.09
CA ALA A 274 -2.58 8.01 18.24
C ALA A 274 -3.46 9.27 18.22
N GLU A 275 -3.59 9.93 17.07
CA GLU A 275 -4.49 11.08 16.89
C GLU A 275 -5.96 10.67 16.95
N ARG A 276 -6.31 9.54 16.33
CA ARG A 276 -7.70 9.03 16.30
C ARG A 276 -8.24 8.74 17.70
N TRP A 277 -7.37 8.30 18.61
CA TRP A 277 -7.72 8.04 20.00
C TRP A 277 -7.48 9.22 20.95
N ARG A 278 -7.02 10.36 20.42
CA ARG A 278 -6.82 11.57 21.22
C ARG A 278 -8.16 12.23 21.44
N HIS A 279 -8.53 12.41 22.70
CA HIS A 279 -9.75 13.15 23.05
C HIS A 279 -9.68 14.59 22.51
N ASP A 280 -10.82 15.11 22.08
CA ASP A 280 -10.94 16.48 21.59
C ASP A 280 -10.58 17.48 22.69
N GLU A 281 -10.04 18.63 22.30
CA GLU A 281 -9.61 19.67 23.24
C GLU A 281 -10.76 20.14 24.13
N ALA A 282 -11.99 20.17 23.62
CA ALA A 282 -13.19 20.49 24.38
C ALA A 282 -13.45 19.50 25.53
N LEU A 283 -13.20 18.20 25.31
CA LEU A 283 -13.36 17.19 26.36
C LEU A 283 -12.25 17.32 27.39
N ILE A 284 -11.02 17.59 26.95
CA ILE A 284 -9.87 17.83 27.83
C ILE A 284 -10.11 19.05 28.72
N GLU A 285 -10.63 20.14 28.19
CA GLU A 285 -10.98 21.34 28.97
C GLU A 285 -12.10 21.04 29.97
N ARG A 286 -13.10 20.25 29.57
CA ARG A 286 -14.17 19.83 30.48
C ARG A 286 -13.64 18.96 31.62
N VAL A 287 -12.69 18.06 31.36
CA VAL A 287 -11.97 17.33 32.42
C VAL A 287 -11.18 18.29 33.30
N ARG A 288 -10.54 19.32 32.73
CA ARG A 288 -9.77 20.34 33.47
C ARG A 288 -10.64 21.13 34.44
N ASP A 289 -11.83 21.54 34.01
CA ASP A 289 -12.78 22.27 34.85
C ASP A 289 -13.37 21.38 35.95
N LEU A 290 -13.83 20.17 35.61
CA LEU A 290 -14.41 19.25 36.60
C LEU A 290 -13.36 18.74 37.60
N ALA A 291 -12.12 18.57 37.16
CA ALA A 291 -11.01 18.17 38.05
C ALA A 291 -10.62 19.24 39.06
N ARG A 292 -11.20 20.45 39.03
CA ARG A 292 -11.04 21.43 40.13
C ARG A 292 -11.85 21.05 41.37
N THR A 293 -12.99 20.37 41.20
CA THR A 293 -13.97 20.14 42.28
C THR A 293 -14.35 18.67 42.48
N LEU A 294 -14.21 17.83 41.46
CA LEU A 294 -14.62 16.43 41.47
C LEU A 294 -13.43 15.47 41.46
N ASP A 295 -13.62 14.29 42.05
CA ASP A 295 -12.66 13.20 41.96
C ASP A 295 -12.76 12.45 40.62
N ASP A 296 -11.70 11.74 40.22
CA ASP A 296 -11.60 11.06 38.92
C ASP A 296 -12.75 10.07 38.68
N GLY A 297 -13.29 9.44 39.74
CA GLY A 297 -14.47 8.57 39.67
C GLY A 297 -15.76 9.34 39.39
N GLN A 298 -15.98 10.45 40.09
CA GLN A 298 -17.17 11.30 39.89
C GLN A 298 -17.17 11.93 38.49
N ILE A 299 -15.99 12.26 37.95
CA ILE A 299 -15.86 12.73 36.56
C ILE A 299 -16.23 11.63 35.57
N ALA A 300 -15.77 10.39 35.81
CA ALA A 300 -16.10 9.25 34.95
C ALA A 300 -17.61 8.93 34.99
N ASP A 301 -18.21 8.88 36.18
CA ASP A 301 -19.64 8.62 36.37
C ASP A 301 -20.46 9.70 35.66
N ARG A 302 -20.12 10.97 35.86
CA ARG A 302 -20.79 12.09 35.19
C ARG A 302 -20.71 12.01 33.66
N PHE A 303 -19.55 11.66 33.10
CA PHE A 303 -19.43 11.52 31.64
C PHE A 303 -20.25 10.34 31.12
N ASN A 304 -20.32 9.24 31.86
CA ASN A 304 -21.15 8.10 31.49
C ASN A 304 -22.65 8.42 31.59
N ASP A 305 -23.07 9.15 32.63
CA ASP A 305 -24.45 9.61 32.82
C ASP A 305 -24.89 10.59 31.71
N GLU A 306 -23.96 11.41 31.23
CA GLU A 306 -24.15 12.31 30.07
C GLU A 306 -24.12 11.57 28.73
N GLY A 307 -23.93 10.24 28.72
CA GLY A 307 -23.90 9.40 27.52
C GLY A 307 -22.61 9.54 26.69
N LEU A 308 -21.56 10.12 27.26
CA LEU A 308 -20.27 10.30 26.58
C LEU A 308 -19.45 9.01 26.64
N ASN A 309 -18.82 8.68 25.51
CA ASN A 309 -17.90 7.55 25.39
C ASN A 309 -16.49 8.04 25.08
N THR A 310 -15.50 7.24 25.47
CA THR A 310 -14.13 7.42 25.01
C THR A 310 -14.06 7.29 23.49
N ASN A 311 -13.01 7.82 22.85
CA ASN A 311 -12.79 7.67 21.39
C ASN A 311 -12.65 6.20 20.92
N LYS A 312 -12.55 5.25 21.85
CA LYS A 312 -12.58 3.80 21.59
C LYS A 312 -13.98 3.20 21.67
N GLY A 313 -15.02 4.00 21.93
CA GLY A 313 -16.40 3.56 22.10
C GLY A 313 -16.70 2.95 23.47
N ASN A 314 -15.76 2.98 24.41
CA ASN A 314 -15.94 2.43 25.76
C ASN A 314 -16.39 3.52 26.74
N ALA A 315 -17.12 3.12 27.79
CA ALA A 315 -17.43 3.97 28.93
C ALA A 315 -16.16 4.53 29.60
N PHE A 316 -16.27 5.71 30.18
CA PHE A 316 -15.20 6.30 30.98
C PHE A 316 -15.01 5.53 32.28
N THR A 317 -13.75 5.32 32.63
CA THR A 317 -13.30 4.70 33.88
C THR A 317 -12.38 5.65 34.65
N ILE A 318 -12.22 5.42 35.96
CA ILE A 318 -11.24 6.16 36.80
C ILE A 318 -9.85 6.16 36.15
N LYS A 319 -9.42 5.03 35.58
CA LYS A 319 -8.12 4.91 34.90
C LYS A 319 -8.03 5.78 33.65
N SER A 320 -9.10 5.88 32.87
CA SER A 320 -9.14 6.72 31.68
C SER A 320 -9.04 8.21 32.03
N ILE A 321 -9.80 8.69 33.02
CA ILE A 321 -9.73 10.10 33.48
C ILE A 321 -8.35 10.40 34.06
N LYS A 322 -7.81 9.52 34.90
CA LYS A 322 -6.46 9.67 35.44
C LYS A 322 -5.39 9.76 34.35
N TRP A 323 -5.51 8.95 33.29
CA TRP A 323 -4.59 9.00 32.15
C TRP A 323 -4.71 10.31 31.38
N ILE A 324 -5.94 10.80 31.11
CA ILE A 324 -6.19 12.09 30.47
C ILE A 324 -5.51 13.20 31.29
N ARG A 325 -5.76 13.24 32.60
CA ARG A 325 -5.17 14.23 33.49
C ARG A 325 -3.66 14.18 33.50
N HIS A 326 -3.06 12.99 33.59
CA HIS A 326 -1.62 12.83 33.54
C HIS A 326 -1.03 13.26 32.19
N ARG A 327 -1.68 12.96 31.06
CA ARG A 327 -1.18 13.30 29.73
C ARG A 327 -1.21 14.81 29.44
N HIS A 328 -2.12 15.53 30.08
CA HIS A 328 -2.38 16.96 29.89
C HIS A 328 -2.05 17.83 31.12
N ASP A 329 -1.27 17.29 32.06
CA ASP A 329 -0.83 17.95 33.30
C ASP A 329 -1.95 18.63 34.10
N ILE A 330 -3.13 18.00 34.15
CA ILE A 330 -4.29 18.50 34.86
C ILE A 330 -4.19 18.11 36.35
N PRO A 331 -4.10 19.06 37.30
CA PRO A 331 -4.03 18.77 38.73
C PRO A 331 -5.33 18.13 39.24
N ARG A 332 -5.25 17.50 40.42
CA ARG A 332 -6.43 16.87 41.06
C ARG A 332 -7.14 17.94 41.87
N ALA A 333 -8.46 17.78 42.04
CA ALA A 333 -9.25 18.61 42.93
C ALA A 333 -8.59 18.59 44.31
N ASP A 334 -8.15 19.77 44.77
CA ASP A 334 -7.59 19.91 46.10
C ASP A 334 -8.76 20.03 47.09
N ASN A 335 -9.26 18.87 47.53
CA ASN A 335 -10.38 18.81 48.47
C ASN A 335 -10.01 19.21 49.90
N ARG A 336 -8.91 19.94 50.10
CA ARG A 336 -8.44 20.42 51.41
C ARG A 336 -9.34 21.55 51.91
N LYS A 337 -9.71 21.49 53.19
CA LYS A 337 -10.23 22.67 53.90
C LYS A 337 -9.04 23.50 54.40
N ALA A 338 -9.25 24.81 54.61
CA ALA A 338 -8.23 25.68 55.17
C ALA A 338 -7.72 25.13 56.51
N GLY A 339 -6.41 24.90 56.62
CA GLY A 339 -5.75 24.33 57.80
C GLY A 339 -5.60 22.79 57.82
N GLU A 340 -6.03 22.08 56.78
CA GLU A 340 -5.80 20.63 56.69
C GLU A 340 -4.45 20.29 56.05
N LEU A 341 -3.72 19.39 56.71
CA LEU A 341 -2.39 18.91 56.27
C LEU A 341 -2.47 17.47 55.79
N THR A 342 -1.68 17.13 54.77
CA THR A 342 -1.49 15.72 54.38
C THR A 342 -0.55 15.02 55.36
N VAL A 343 -0.61 13.69 55.42
CA VAL A 343 0.34 12.86 56.20
C VAL A 343 1.80 13.21 55.90
N LYS A 344 2.12 13.49 54.62
CA LYS A 344 3.48 13.82 54.19
C LYS A 344 3.92 15.20 54.67
N GLU A 345 3.02 16.18 54.65
CA GLU A 345 3.28 17.53 55.15
C GLU A 345 3.43 17.54 56.67
N LEU A 346 2.53 16.84 57.39
CA LEU A 346 2.63 16.73 58.85
C LEU A 346 3.91 16.01 59.29
N ALA A 347 4.25 14.92 58.60
CA ALA A 347 5.48 14.18 58.87
C ALA A 347 6.71 15.09 58.68
N LYS A 348 6.72 15.92 57.63
CA LYS A 348 7.78 16.89 57.38
C LYS A 348 7.82 18.00 58.45
N GLN A 349 6.66 18.51 58.86
CA GLN A 349 6.53 19.58 59.85
C GLN A 349 6.99 19.14 61.24
N LEU A 350 6.68 17.91 61.64
CA LEU A 350 7.09 17.33 62.92
C LEU A 350 8.46 16.64 62.88
N GLY A 351 9.12 16.58 61.71
CA GLY A 351 10.40 15.89 61.54
C GLY A 351 10.31 14.39 61.82
N VAL A 352 9.18 13.73 61.55
CA VAL A 352 8.98 12.28 61.80
C VAL A 352 8.81 11.49 60.52
N ARG A 353 9.07 10.18 60.58
CA ARG A 353 8.76 9.27 59.46
C ARG A 353 7.24 9.21 59.23
N ILE A 354 6.83 9.15 57.96
CA ILE A 354 5.41 9.06 57.52
C ILE A 354 4.63 7.94 58.26
N GLY A 355 5.28 6.81 58.55
CA GLY A 355 4.67 5.68 59.29
C GLY A 355 4.22 6.02 60.72
N VAL A 356 4.86 6.99 61.38
CA VAL A 356 4.48 7.45 62.74
C VAL A 356 3.14 8.18 62.70
N VAL A 357 2.92 9.00 61.68
CA VAL A 357 1.64 9.69 61.48
C VAL A 357 0.52 8.69 61.18
N TYR A 358 0.78 7.67 60.35
CA TYR A 358 -0.18 6.57 60.14
C TYR A 358 -0.50 5.81 61.43
N TYR A 359 0.50 5.58 62.28
CA TYR A 359 0.30 4.95 63.58
C TYR A 359 -0.61 5.80 64.48
N TRP A 360 -0.42 7.11 64.54
CA TRP A 360 -1.27 8.01 65.31
C TRP A 360 -2.72 8.04 64.81
N ILE A 361 -2.92 7.99 63.49
CA ILE A 361 -4.26 7.87 62.90
C ILE A 361 -4.92 6.54 63.31
N ASN A 362 -4.19 5.42 63.19
CA ASN A 362 -4.72 4.10 63.55
C ASN A 362 -5.01 3.96 65.06
N LYS A 363 -4.31 4.70 65.92
CA LYS A 363 -4.55 4.74 67.37
C LYS A 363 -5.60 5.78 67.78
N GLY A 364 -6.20 6.51 66.84
CA GLY A 364 -7.21 7.53 67.11
C GLY A 364 -6.67 8.80 67.75
N LEU A 365 -5.35 9.01 67.75
CA LEU A 365 -4.70 10.21 68.31
C LEU A 365 -4.86 11.43 67.40
N ILE A 366 -5.01 11.20 66.10
CA ILE A 366 -5.28 12.25 65.10
C ILE A 366 -6.49 11.81 64.30
N THR A 367 -7.49 12.68 64.22
CA THR A 367 -8.65 12.46 63.36
C THR A 367 -8.29 12.82 61.92
N GLY A 368 -8.08 11.80 61.09
CA GLY A 368 -7.88 11.96 59.66
C GLY A 368 -9.15 11.63 58.89
N ARG A 369 -9.57 12.52 57.99
CA ARG A 369 -10.60 12.19 57.00
C ARG A 369 -9.96 11.71 55.71
N ARG A 370 -10.62 10.79 55.03
CA ARG A 370 -10.29 10.39 53.64
C ARG A 370 -11.53 10.53 52.79
N HIS A 371 -11.33 10.93 51.54
CA HIS A 371 -12.42 10.94 50.58
C HIS A 371 -12.78 9.51 50.13
N ASN A 372 -11.78 8.71 49.74
CA ASN A 372 -11.92 7.31 49.30
C ASN A 372 -10.73 6.46 49.77
N ALA A 373 -10.83 5.13 49.72
CA ALA A 373 -9.81 4.18 50.20
C ALA A 373 -8.40 4.36 49.58
N GLY A 374 -8.30 5.00 48.40
CA GLY A 374 -7.04 5.33 47.72
C GLY A 374 -6.59 6.80 47.83
N SER A 375 -7.31 7.64 48.56
CA SER A 375 -6.96 9.07 48.73
C SER A 375 -6.07 9.28 49.96
N PRO A 376 -5.17 10.29 49.95
CA PRO A 376 -4.37 10.63 51.12
C PRO A 376 -5.26 11.02 52.31
N TYR A 377 -4.82 10.74 53.55
CA TYR A 377 -5.48 11.31 54.73
C TYR A 377 -5.27 12.82 54.75
N LEU A 378 -6.36 13.54 54.98
CA LEU A 378 -6.38 14.96 55.30
C LEU A 378 -6.58 15.08 56.82
N LEU A 379 -5.65 15.76 57.47
CA LEU A 379 -5.58 15.88 58.93
C LEU A 379 -5.93 17.30 59.31
N ALA A 380 -7.01 17.47 60.07
CA ALA A 380 -7.31 18.74 60.73
C ALA A 380 -6.55 18.77 62.06
N ILE A 381 -5.56 19.65 62.16
CA ILE A 381 -4.69 19.74 63.34
C ILE A 381 -4.96 21.08 63.98
N THR A 382 -5.47 21.06 65.21
CA THR A 382 -5.56 22.29 66.00
C THR A 382 -4.19 22.61 66.61
N PRO A 383 -3.88 23.89 66.88
CA PRO A 383 -2.59 24.28 67.46
C PRO A 383 -2.27 23.55 68.77
N GLU A 384 -3.28 23.19 69.56
CA GLU A 384 -3.12 22.45 70.82
C GLU A 384 -2.70 21.00 70.58
N LEU A 385 -3.29 20.36 69.56
CA LEU A 385 -2.94 18.99 69.17
C LEU A 385 -1.53 18.94 68.57
N GLU A 386 -1.12 19.96 67.82
CA GLU A 386 0.24 20.06 67.29
C GLU A 386 1.28 20.13 68.42
N GLN A 387 1.05 20.97 69.43
CA GLN A 387 1.94 21.07 70.59
C GLN A 387 2.03 19.75 71.38
N GLU A 388 0.91 19.04 71.52
CA GLU A 388 0.88 17.74 72.18
C GLU A 388 1.67 16.69 71.37
N LEU A 389 1.54 16.68 70.05
CA LEU A 389 2.31 15.80 69.17
C LEU A 389 3.81 16.11 69.23
N VAL A 390 4.20 17.39 69.24
CA VAL A 390 5.61 17.81 69.40
C VAL A 390 6.18 17.35 70.74
N LYS A 391 5.44 17.54 71.85
CA LYS A 391 5.85 17.03 73.18
C LYS A 391 6.01 15.51 73.18
N ARG A 392 5.09 14.80 72.52
CA ARG A 392 5.12 13.33 72.40
C ARG A 392 6.31 12.83 71.59
N VAL A 393 6.70 13.55 70.54
CA VAL A 393 7.91 13.27 69.75
C VAL A 393 9.15 13.50 70.62
N ALA A 394 9.21 14.61 71.37
CA ALA A 394 10.33 14.92 72.25
C ALA A 394 10.50 13.94 73.43
N GLN A 395 9.41 13.40 73.97
CA GLN A 395 9.43 12.46 75.10
C GLN A 395 9.57 10.99 74.68
N SER A 396 9.48 10.67 73.39
CA SER A 396 9.50 9.28 72.93
C SER A 396 10.91 8.79 72.63
N THR A 397 11.34 7.72 73.31
CA THR A 397 12.59 7.00 73.00
C THR A 397 12.52 6.19 71.70
N ARG A 398 11.32 6.04 71.10
CA ARG A 398 11.06 5.19 69.91
C ARG A 398 10.81 5.99 68.63
N ILE A 399 10.47 7.28 68.73
CA ILE A 399 10.25 8.15 67.56
C ILE A 399 11.56 8.91 67.31
N LYS A 400 12.35 8.44 66.35
CA LYS A 400 13.56 9.14 65.95
C LYS A 400 13.19 10.30 65.01
N PRO A 401 13.56 11.55 65.33
CA PRO A 401 13.44 12.65 64.38
C PRO A 401 14.32 12.36 63.15
N GLN A 402 13.84 12.80 61.98
CA GLN A 402 14.45 12.55 60.69
C GLN A 402 15.48 13.61 60.31
#